data_AF-A0A7W3U4B8-F1
#
_entry.id   AF-A0A7W3U4B8-F1
#
_cell.length_a   1.000
_cell.length_b   1.000
_cell.length_c   1.000
_cell.angle_alpha   90.00
_cell.angle_beta   90.00
_cell.angle_gamma   90.00
#
_symmetry.space_group_name_H-M   'P 1'
#
loop_
_entity.id
_entity.type
_entity.pdbx_description
1 polymer ?
#
loop_
_entity_poly.entity_id
_entity_poly.type
_entity_poly.pdbx_seq_one_letter_code
_entity_poly.pdbx_strand_id
1 'polypeptide(L)'
;MTRPDRTLEDVHAGIEAAFQHVVAHAGVGLDPAFERRLDRHQRQLRALLGEDADLASDAIEAARRVMTSADPAAPLLMLAMARDALARAVRRHAHRMRIAA
;
A
#
# COMPACT_ATOMS: atom_id res chain seq x y z
N MET A 1 7.45 21.63 15.16
CA MET A 1 8.14 20.42 14.67
C MET A 1 7.48 19.97 13.38
N THR A 2 7.97 20.45 12.24
CA THR A 2 7.59 19.95 10.92
C THR A 2 8.10 18.51 10.85
N ARG A 3 7.20 17.52 10.77
CA ARG A 3 7.62 16.15 10.44
C ARG A 3 8.42 16.23 9.14
N PRO A 4 9.56 15.53 8.99
CA PRO A 4 10.22 15.47 7.70
C PRO A 4 9.18 15.03 6.67
N ASP A 5 9.09 15.76 5.56
CA ASP A 5 8.24 15.37 4.44
C ASP A 5 8.65 13.95 4.06
N ARG A 6 7.78 12.98 4.37
CA ARG A 6 8.08 11.59 4.03
C ARG A 6 8.05 11.48 2.52
N THR A 7 9.11 10.93 1.95
CA THR A 7 9.16 10.67 0.52
C THR A 7 8.16 9.58 0.15
N LEU A 8 7.76 9.54 -1.12
CA LEU A 8 6.94 8.44 -1.63
C LEU A 8 7.60 7.07 -1.40
N GLU A 9 8.93 7.02 -1.49
CA GLU A 9 9.72 5.81 -1.24
C GLU A 9 9.62 5.36 0.23
N ASP A 10 9.70 6.29 1.20
CA ASP A 10 9.53 5.99 2.63
C ASP A 10 8.11 5.48 2.95
N VAL A 11 7.10 6.13 2.38
CA VAL A 11 5.70 5.73 2.58
C VAL A 11 5.46 4.35 1.95
N HIS A 12 6.04 4.09 0.77
CA HIS A 12 5.96 2.79 0.10
C HIS A 12 6.65 1.68 0.90
N ALA A 13 7.86 1.88 1.40
CA ALA A 13 8.55 0.92 2.27
C ALA A 13 7.72 0.61 3.54
N GLY A 14 7.10 1.65 4.11
CA GLY A 14 6.22 1.51 5.28
C GLY A 14 4.97 0.67 5.02
N ILE A 15 4.35 0.79 3.83
CA ILE A 15 3.18 -0.04 3.50
C ILE A 15 3.60 -1.46 3.11
N GLU A 16 4.76 -1.68 2.48
CA GLU A 16 5.24 -3.03 2.16
C GLU A 16 5.44 -3.88 3.42
N ALA A 17 5.96 -3.29 4.50
CA ALA A 17 6.03 -3.96 5.80
C ALA A 17 4.63 -4.33 6.35
N ALA A 18 3.61 -3.51 6.10
CA ALA A 18 2.24 -3.83 6.48
C ALA A 18 1.66 -4.94 5.58
N PHE A 19 1.97 -4.97 4.28
CA PHE A 19 1.55 -6.06 3.41
C PHE A 19 2.21 -7.40 3.77
N GLN A 20 3.47 -7.41 4.18
CA GLN A 20 4.10 -8.62 4.71
C GLN A 20 3.38 -9.13 5.96
N HIS A 21 2.97 -8.22 6.86
CA HIS A 21 2.15 -8.58 8.01
C HIS A 21 0.80 -9.17 7.59
N VAL A 22 0.13 -8.58 6.59
CA VAL A 22 -1.14 -9.07 6.03
C VAL A 22 -1.00 -10.48 5.46
N VAL A 23 0.06 -10.75 4.69
CA VAL A 23 0.31 -12.08 4.13
C VAL A 23 0.55 -13.11 5.24
N ALA A 24 1.30 -12.74 6.29
CA ALA A 24 1.59 -13.64 7.41
C ALA A 24 0.37 -13.96 8.28
N HIS A 25 -0.66 -13.11 8.26
CA HIS A 25 -1.88 -13.24 9.09
C HIS A 25 -3.15 -13.30 8.23
N ALA A 26 -3.05 -13.87 7.03
CA ALA A 26 -4.18 -14.00 6.11
C ALA A 26 -5.33 -14.78 6.76
N GLY A 27 -6.56 -14.26 6.62
CA GLY A 27 -7.78 -14.87 7.19
C GLY A 27 -7.93 -14.76 8.72
N VAL A 28 -7.01 -14.11 9.43
CA VAL A 28 -7.06 -13.98 10.91
C VAL A 28 -8.05 -12.90 11.37
N GLY A 29 -8.54 -12.08 10.46
CA GLY A 29 -9.39 -10.93 10.75
C GLY A 29 -8.61 -9.62 10.89
N LEU A 30 -9.30 -8.50 10.71
CA LEU A 30 -8.71 -7.17 10.68
C LEU A 30 -9.01 -6.43 11.99
N ASP A 31 -7.97 -6.12 12.78
CA ASP A 31 -8.17 -5.32 13.98
C ASP A 31 -8.32 -3.81 13.65
N PRO A 32 -9.08 -3.04 14.46
CA PRO A 32 -9.33 -1.63 14.17
C PRO A 32 -8.09 -0.73 14.16
N ALA A 33 -7.03 -1.08 14.90
CA ALA A 33 -5.80 -0.27 14.91
C ALA A 33 -5.00 -0.49 13.62
N PHE A 34 -4.92 -1.73 13.14
CA PHE A 34 -4.31 -2.06 11.87
C PHE A 34 -5.12 -1.49 10.69
N GLU A 35 -6.45 -1.54 10.74
CA GLU A 35 -7.30 -0.88 9.74
C GLU A 35 -7.00 0.63 9.63
N ARG A 36 -6.96 1.33 10.77
CA ARG A 36 -6.58 2.77 10.81
C ARG A 36 -5.17 3.02 10.29
N ARG A 37 -4.25 2.06 10.44
CA ARG A 37 -2.90 2.15 9.89
C ARG A 37 -2.93 2.01 8.36
N LEU A 38 -3.68 1.06 7.82
CA LEU A 38 -3.89 0.91 6.37
C LEU A 38 -4.50 2.17 5.76
N ASP A 39 -5.55 2.72 6.38
CA ASP A 39 -6.18 3.98 6.00
C ASP A 39 -5.18 5.15 5.93
N ARG A 40 -4.28 5.23 6.91
CA ARG A 40 -3.24 6.26 6.94
C ARG A 40 -2.29 6.10 5.77
N HIS A 41 -1.81 4.88 5.50
CA HIS A 41 -0.94 4.63 4.34
C HIS A 41 -1.66 4.94 3.02
N GLN A 42 -2.93 4.55 2.88
CA GLN A 42 -3.73 4.85 1.70
C GLN A 42 -3.79 6.36 1.43
N ARG A 43 -4.12 7.17 2.45
CA ARG A 43 -4.17 8.64 2.30
C ARG A 43 -2.81 9.23 1.93
N GLN A 44 -1.73 8.76 2.55
CA GLN A 44 -0.38 9.25 2.26
C GLN A 44 0.06 8.89 0.84
N LEU A 45 -0.15 7.65 0.40
CA LEU A 45 0.20 7.20 -0.95
C LEU A 45 -0.62 7.93 -2.01
N ARG A 46 -1.94 8.04 -1.83
CA ARG A 46 -2.83 8.77 -2.75
C ARG A 46 -2.39 10.22 -2.94
N ALA A 47 -2.01 10.91 -1.85
CA ALA A 47 -1.55 12.30 -1.92
C ALA A 47 -0.25 12.47 -2.71
N LEU A 48 0.63 11.46 -2.68
CA LEU A 48 1.95 11.51 -3.33
C LEU A 48 1.95 10.97 -4.76
N LEU A 49 1.07 10.01 -5.08
CA LEU A 49 1.03 9.34 -6.39
C LEU A 49 0.31 10.15 -7.48
N GLY A 50 -0.53 11.13 -7.12
CA GLY A 50 -1.25 11.95 -8.09
C GLY A 50 -2.18 11.12 -8.98
N GLU A 51 -1.92 11.10 -10.29
CA GLU A 51 -2.70 10.35 -11.28
C GLU A 51 -2.74 8.84 -11.02
N ASP A 52 -1.71 8.29 -10.37
CA ASP A 52 -1.60 6.87 -10.01
C ASP A 52 -2.27 6.56 -8.64
N ALA A 53 -3.04 7.49 -8.05
CA ALA A 53 -3.58 7.36 -6.69
C ALA A 53 -4.47 6.13 -6.46
N ASP A 54 -5.22 5.69 -7.47
CA ASP A 54 -6.14 4.56 -7.31
C ASP A 54 -5.41 3.22 -7.09
N LEU A 55 -4.16 3.10 -7.56
CA LEU A 55 -3.33 1.91 -7.27
C LEU A 55 -3.07 1.71 -5.78
N ALA A 56 -3.01 2.81 -5.01
CA ALA A 56 -2.89 2.72 -3.55
C ALA A 56 -4.19 2.25 -2.90
N SER A 57 -5.34 2.63 -3.46
CA SER A 57 -6.64 2.15 -3.00
C SER A 57 -6.81 0.66 -3.28
N ASP A 58 -6.49 0.22 -4.50
CA ASP A 58 -6.59 -1.19 -4.92
C ASP A 58 -5.74 -2.10 -4.03
N ALA A 59 -4.49 -1.70 -3.76
CA ALA A 59 -3.59 -2.48 -2.92
C ALA A 59 -4.08 -2.59 -1.46
N ILE A 60 -4.65 -1.51 -0.91
CA ILE A 60 -5.19 -1.49 0.45
C ILE A 60 -6.50 -2.29 0.54
N GLU A 61 -7.35 -2.21 -0.48
CA GLU A 61 -8.58 -3.00 -0.56
C GLU A 61 -8.26 -4.50 -0.67
N ALA A 62 -7.30 -4.88 -1.52
CA ALA A 62 -6.82 -6.26 -1.61
C ALA A 62 -6.26 -6.74 -0.27
N ALA A 63 -5.50 -5.90 0.45
CA ALA A 63 -5.00 -6.24 1.78
C ALA A 63 -6.12 -6.48 2.80
N ARG A 64 -7.17 -5.65 2.80
CA ARG A 64 -8.36 -5.88 3.65
C ARG A 64 -9.02 -7.22 3.34
N ARG A 65 -9.22 -7.52 2.04
CA ARG A 65 -9.78 -8.81 1.59
C ARG A 65 -8.94 -9.99 2.06
N VAL A 66 -7.60 -9.89 2.01
CA VAL A 66 -6.72 -10.96 2.53
C VAL A 66 -6.93 -11.21 4.02
N MET A 67 -7.09 -10.15 4.82
CA MET A 67 -7.29 -10.31 6.27
C MET A 67 -8.66 -10.88 6.62
N THR A 68 -9.71 -10.58 5.85
CA THR A 68 -11.10 -10.92 6.21
C THR A 68 -11.69 -12.10 5.45
N SER A 69 -11.02 -12.61 4.39
CA SER A 69 -11.53 -13.75 3.63
C SER A 69 -11.34 -15.06 4.39
N ALA A 70 -12.38 -15.91 4.39
CA ALA A 70 -12.32 -17.27 4.92
C ALA A 70 -11.41 -18.18 4.07
N ASP A 71 -11.31 -17.92 2.76
CA ASP A 71 -10.32 -18.50 1.86
C ASP A 71 -9.45 -17.39 1.26
N PRO A 72 -8.20 -17.22 1.72
CA PRO A 72 -7.37 -16.10 1.31
C PRO A 72 -6.62 -16.36 0.00
N ALA A 73 -6.73 -17.52 -0.65
CA ALA A 73 -5.91 -17.85 -1.82
C ALA A 73 -6.06 -16.83 -2.97
N ALA A 74 -7.30 -16.53 -3.37
CA ALA A 74 -7.56 -15.54 -4.42
C ALA A 74 -7.21 -14.09 -3.99
N PRO A 75 -7.62 -13.60 -2.80
CA PRO A 75 -7.18 -12.31 -2.29
C PRO A 75 -5.65 -12.13 -2.22
N LEU A 76 -4.91 -13.18 -1.87
CA LEU A 76 -3.43 -13.14 -1.81
C LEU A 76 -2.82 -12.90 -3.19
N LEU A 77 -3.35 -13.56 -4.23
CA LEU A 77 -2.93 -13.32 -5.60
C LEU A 77 -3.23 -11.88 -6.04
N MET A 78 -4.43 -11.39 -5.74
CA MET A 78 -4.83 -10.01 -6.04
C MET A 78 -3.91 -9.00 -5.33
N LEU A 79 -3.57 -9.25 -4.06
CA LEU A 79 -2.65 -8.41 -3.30
C LEU A 79 -1.26 -8.41 -3.94
N ALA A 80 -0.74 -9.57 -4.36
CA ALA A 80 0.56 -9.63 -5.05
C ALA A 80 0.57 -8.78 -6.33
N MET A 81 -0.47 -8.89 -7.15
CA MET A 81 -0.61 -8.09 -8.38
C MET A 81 -0.70 -6.59 -8.09
N ALA A 82 -1.48 -6.20 -7.08
CA ALA A 82 -1.65 -4.80 -6.69
C ALA A 82 -0.35 -4.22 -6.11
N ARG A 83 0.40 -5.00 -5.32
CA ARG A 83 1.74 -4.63 -4.83
C ARG A 83 2.71 -4.35 -5.97
N ASP A 84 2.74 -5.22 -6.98
CA ASP A 84 3.60 -5.02 -8.15
C ASP A 84 3.21 -3.80 -8.97
N ALA A 85 1.90 -3.52 -9.12
CA ALA A 85 1.41 -2.33 -9.79
C ALA A 85 1.81 -1.05 -9.03
N LEU A 86 1.61 -1.02 -7.71
CA LEU A 86 1.99 0.09 -6.83
C LEU A 86 3.51 0.33 -6.87
N ALA A 87 4.32 -0.71 -6.75
CA ALA A 87 5.78 -0.60 -6.80
C ALA A 87 6.28 -0.06 -8.15
N ARG A 88 5.63 -0.44 -9.25
CA ARG A 88 5.91 0.13 -10.59
C ARG A 88 5.57 1.61 -10.64
N ALA A 89 4.43 2.03 -10.11
CA ALA A 89 4.03 3.44 -10.06
C ALA A 89 5.01 4.29 -9.23
N VAL A 90 5.42 3.79 -8.06
CA VAL A 90 6.43 4.45 -7.22
C VAL A 90 7.75 4.64 -7.97
N ARG A 91 8.25 3.60 -8.66
CA ARG A 91 9.46 3.71 -9.50
C ARG A 91 9.31 4.72 -10.63
N ARG A 92 8.16 4.72 -11.33
CA ARG A 92 7.87 5.70 -12.39
C ARG A 92 7.84 7.13 -11.83
N HIS A 93 7.21 7.34 -10.68
CA HIS A 93 7.15 8.64 -10.03
C HIS A 93 8.56 9.12 -9.63
N ALA A 94 9.35 8.27 -8.99
CA ALA A 94 10.73 8.60 -8.62
C ALA A 94 11.60 8.94 -9.85
N HIS A 95 11.41 8.23 -10.97
CA HIS A 95 12.09 8.55 -12.23
C HIS A 95 11.66 9.90 -12.81
N ARG A 96 10.35 10.20 -12.84
CA ARG A 96 9.82 11.50 -13.27
C ARG A 96 10.39 12.65 -12.43
N MET A 97 10.41 12.50 -11.11
CA MET A 97 10.95 13.51 -10.20
C MET A 97 12.45 13.74 -10.38
N ARG A 98 13.23 12.71 -10.74
CA ARG A 98 14.67 12.85 -11.03
C ARG A 98 14.94 13.58 -12.34
N ILE A 99 14.06 13.45 -13.34
CA ILE A 99 14.20 14.15 -14.63
C ILE A 99 13.76 15.62 -14.52
N ALA A 100 12.78 15.91 -13.66
CA ALA A 100 12.24 17.25 -13.47
C ALA A 100 13.06 18.13 -12.52
N ALA A 101 14.08 17.58 -11.85
CA ALA A 101 15.00 18.27 -10.95
C ALA A 101 16.29 18.65 -11.67
#